data_AF-A0AA47MJG1-F1
#
_entry.id   AF-A0AA47MJG1-F1
#
_cell.length_a   1.000
_cell.length_b   1.000
_cell.length_c   1.000
_cell.angle_alpha   90.00
_cell.angle_beta   90.00
_cell.angle_gamma   90.00
#
_symmetry.space_group_name_H-M   'P 1'
#
loop_
_entity.id
_entity.type
_entity.pdbx_description
1 polymer ?
#
loop_
_entity_poly.entity_id
_entity_poly.type
_entity_poly.pdbx_seq_one_letter_code
_entity_poly.pdbx_strand_id
1 'polypeptide(L)'
;MRSVPHDSTVIKDLKTAVYNNLNSSLHAKRSHGTTENSEKTEKAQEEVNRYREVTPVPLSENPLTWWRVHARYPLLARQAKRYLCIPGTSVPSERVFSTAGDIVTAQRSCLTPQHVNQLLFLQKNLSVSKK
;
A
#
# COMPACT_ATOMS: atom_id res chain seq x y z
N MET A 1 -27.51 -10.17 32.23
CA MET A 1 -26.83 -10.79 31.08
C MET A 1 -27.64 -10.48 29.82
N ARG A 2 -27.20 -9.52 28.99
CA ARG A 2 -27.74 -9.34 27.63
C ARG A 2 -26.58 -9.56 26.66
N SER A 3 -26.73 -10.60 25.85
CA SER A 3 -25.74 -11.05 24.87
C SER A 3 -25.68 -10.04 23.71
N VAL A 4 -24.47 -9.59 23.38
CA VAL A 4 -24.21 -8.76 22.19
C VAL A 4 -24.05 -9.73 21.01
N PRO A 5 -24.84 -9.63 19.93
CA PRO A 5 -24.66 -10.48 18.76
C PRO A 5 -23.32 -10.15 18.10
N HIS A 6 -22.44 -11.16 17.98
CA HIS A 6 -21.20 -11.08 17.20
C HIS A 6 -21.55 -10.96 15.72
N ASP A 7 -21.38 -9.76 15.18
CA ASP A 7 -21.65 -9.42 13.79
C ASP A 7 -20.55 -9.95 12.85
N SER A 8 -20.64 -11.25 12.52
CA SER A 8 -19.79 -11.95 11.54
C SER A 8 -20.23 -11.69 10.09
N THR A 9 -21.38 -11.06 9.89
CA THR A 9 -22.04 -10.91 8.58
C THR A 9 -21.41 -9.77 7.78
N VAL A 10 -21.18 -8.61 8.42
CA VAL A 10 -20.60 -7.42 7.77
C VAL A 10 -19.20 -7.66 7.20
N ILE A 11 -18.37 -8.46 7.87
CA ILE A 11 -17.01 -8.78 7.42
C ILE A 11 -17.02 -9.74 6.21
N LYS A 12 -18.00 -10.64 6.13
CA LYS A 12 -18.18 -11.54 4.96
C LYS A 12 -18.64 -10.76 3.74
N ASP A 13 -19.50 -9.76 3.95
CA ASP A 13 -20.02 -8.90 2.88
C ASP A 13 -18.91 -8.01 2.29
N LEU A 14 -18.01 -7.49 3.13
CA LEU A 14 -16.85 -6.72 2.67
C LEU A 14 -15.87 -7.57 1.86
N LYS A 15 -15.56 -8.79 2.30
CA LYS A 15 -14.66 -9.70 1.55
C LYS A 15 -15.25 -10.06 0.19
N THR A 16 -16.55 -10.29 0.15
CA THR A 16 -17.29 -10.62 -1.08
C THR A 16 -17.33 -9.43 -2.04
N ALA A 17 -17.57 -8.21 -1.54
CA ALA A 17 -17.57 -7.00 -2.34
C ALA A 17 -16.19 -6.71 -2.96
N VAL A 18 -15.11 -6.89 -2.19
CA VAL A 18 -13.73 -6.71 -2.69
C VAL A 18 -13.39 -7.75 -3.75
N TYR A 19 -13.74 -9.03 -3.52
CA TYR A 19 -13.50 -10.11 -4.48
C TYR A 19 -14.24 -9.89 -5.81
N ASN A 20 -15.51 -9.48 -5.74
CA ASN A 20 -16.33 -9.21 -6.91
C ASN A 20 -15.84 -7.98 -7.69
N ASN A 21 -15.33 -6.96 -7.01
CA ASN A 21 -14.75 -5.76 -7.64
C ASN A 21 -13.43 -6.06 -8.37
N LEU A 22 -12.61 -6.98 -7.85
CA LEU A 22 -11.39 -7.42 -8.52
C LEU A 22 -11.69 -8.22 -9.80
N ASN A 23 -12.66 -9.14 -9.74
CA ASN A 23 -13.01 -9.97 -10.89
C ASN A 23 -13.69 -9.17 -12.01
N SER A 24 -14.53 -8.19 -11.69
CA SER A 24 -15.15 -7.33 -12.71
C SER A 24 -14.11 -6.50 -13.47
N SER A 25 -13.06 -6.02 -12.78
CA SER A 25 -11.94 -5.30 -13.41
C SER A 25 -11.07 -6.17 -14.32
N LEU A 26 -11.02 -7.49 -14.10
CA LEU A 26 -10.26 -8.43 -14.94
C LEU A 26 -10.98 -8.73 -16.26
N HIS A 27 -12.30 -8.85 -16.24
CA HIS A 27 -13.10 -9.13 -17.45
C HIS A 27 -13.32 -7.91 -18.34
N ALA A 28 -13.28 -6.70 -17.78
CA ALA A 28 -13.46 -5.46 -18.55
C ALA A 28 -12.27 -5.08 -19.46
N LYS A 29 -11.12 -5.76 -19.37
CA LYS A 29 -9.88 -5.37 -20.06
C LYS A 29 -9.51 -6.22 -21.28
N ARG A 30 -10.47 -6.94 -21.86
CA ARG A 30 -10.22 -7.84 -23.01
C ARG A 30 -10.92 -7.38 -24.29
N SER A 31 -10.69 -6.15 -24.72
CA SER A 31 -10.76 -5.81 -26.15
C SER A 31 -9.91 -4.56 -26.46
N HIS A 32 -9.17 -4.64 -27.58
CA HIS A 32 -8.26 -3.63 -28.16
C HIS A 32 -6.89 -3.37 -27.48
N GLY A 33 -5.86 -4.12 -27.88
CA GLY A 33 -4.46 -3.74 -27.63
C GLY A 33 -3.42 -4.87 -27.78
N THR A 34 -3.40 -5.60 -28.90
CA THR A 34 -2.60 -6.84 -28.98
C THR A 34 -1.13 -6.61 -29.37
N THR A 35 -0.82 -5.60 -30.20
CA THR A 35 0.55 -5.43 -30.75
C THR A 35 1.47 -4.63 -29.82
N GLU A 36 1.03 -3.49 -29.29
CA GLU A 36 1.84 -2.69 -28.35
C GLU A 36 2.11 -3.39 -27.01
N ASN A 37 1.25 -4.35 -26.63
CA ASN A 37 1.38 -5.04 -25.36
C ASN A 37 2.44 -6.15 -25.41
N SER A 38 2.72 -6.71 -26.60
CA SER A 38 3.80 -7.70 -26.79
C SER A 38 5.17 -7.06 -26.56
N GLU A 39 5.46 -5.94 -27.23
CA GLU A 39 6.75 -5.24 -27.11
C GLU A 39 7.04 -4.74 -25.69
N LYS A 40 6.01 -4.27 -24.98
CA LYS A 40 6.13 -3.85 -23.57
C LYS A 40 6.42 -5.03 -22.65
N THR A 41 5.84 -6.20 -22.95
CA THR A 41 6.06 -7.43 -22.19
C THR A 41 7.46 -7.99 -22.42
N GLU A 42 7.95 -7.98 -23.66
CA GLU A 42 9.30 -8.40 -24.02
C GLU A 42 10.35 -7.52 -23.32
N LYS A 43 10.23 -6.19 -23.40
CA LYS A 43 11.11 -5.25 -22.69
C LYS A 43 11.09 -5.46 -21.17
N ALA A 44 9.92 -5.75 -20.60
CA ALA A 44 9.81 -6.07 -19.17
C ALA A 44 10.53 -7.37 -18.82
N GLN A 45 10.41 -8.40 -19.67
CA GLN A 45 11.08 -9.68 -19.48
C GLN A 45 12.60 -9.54 -19.57
N GLU A 46 13.11 -8.75 -20.52
CA GLU A 46 14.53 -8.43 -20.63
C GLU A 46 15.07 -7.67 -19.41
N GLU A 47 14.32 -6.71 -18.86
CA GLU A 47 14.67 -6.04 -17.61
C GLU A 47 14.75 -7.04 -16.44
N VAL A 48 13.79 -7.96 -16.34
CA VAL A 48 13.77 -9.01 -15.29
C VAL A 48 14.98 -9.91 -15.41
N ASN A 49 15.30 -10.39 -16.62
CA ASN A 49 16.44 -11.27 -16.85
C ASN A 49 17.75 -10.57 -16.46
N ARG A 50 17.96 -9.34 -16.91
CA ARG A 50 19.13 -8.54 -16.55
C ARG A 50 19.21 -8.23 -15.06
N TYR A 51 18.08 -8.05 -14.37
CA TYR A 51 18.07 -7.82 -12.92
C TYR A 51 18.48 -9.07 -12.13
N ARG A 52 18.09 -10.27 -12.59
CA ARG A 52 18.45 -11.54 -11.93
C ARG A 52 19.95 -11.82 -11.92
N GLU A 53 20.68 -11.27 -12.89
CA GLU A 53 22.14 -11.40 -13.00
C GLU A 53 22.88 -10.39 -12.12
N VAL A 54 22.19 -9.39 -11.56
CA VAL A 54 22.83 -8.40 -10.70
C VAL A 54 23.15 -9.02 -9.34
N THR A 55 24.36 -8.74 -8.86
CA THR A 55 24.77 -9.11 -7.51
C THR A 55 23.82 -8.49 -6.46
N PRO A 56 23.30 -9.30 -5.52
CA PRO A 56 22.46 -8.79 -4.45
C PRO A 56 23.15 -7.70 -3.64
N VAL A 57 22.39 -6.68 -3.29
CA VAL A 57 22.84 -5.57 -2.45
C VAL A 57 23.01 -6.07 -1.00
N PRO A 58 24.04 -5.61 -0.25
CA PRO A 58 24.16 -5.91 1.17
C PRO A 58 22.91 -5.54 1.97
N LEU A 59 22.60 -6.31 3.02
CA LEU A 59 21.45 -6.05 3.91
C LEU A 59 21.55 -4.72 4.68
N SER A 60 22.75 -4.12 4.74
CA SER A 60 23.00 -2.82 5.34
C SER A 60 22.57 -1.65 4.47
N GLU A 61 22.32 -1.85 3.18
CA GLU A 61 21.92 -0.78 2.27
C GLU A 61 20.40 -0.66 2.14
N ASN A 62 19.96 0.55 1.82
CA ASN A 62 18.55 0.83 1.59
C ASN A 62 18.16 0.45 0.14
N PRO A 63 17.23 -0.51 -0.05
CA PRO A 63 16.85 -0.96 -1.39
C PRO A 63 16.19 0.14 -2.24
N LEU A 64 15.47 1.09 -1.63
CA LEU A 64 14.91 2.24 -2.37
C LEU A 64 16.00 3.17 -2.92
N THR A 65 17.14 3.28 -2.23
CA THR A 65 18.28 4.06 -2.71
C THR A 65 18.92 3.37 -3.91
N TRP A 66 19.05 2.05 -3.86
CA TRP A 66 19.55 1.26 -4.98
C TRP A 66 18.68 1.46 -6.24
N TRP A 67 17.36 1.36 -6.12
CA TRP A 67 16.41 1.61 -7.23
C TRP A 67 16.40 3.06 -7.72
N ARG A 68 16.84 4.03 -6.90
CA ARG A 68 17.00 5.44 -7.31
C ARG A 68 18.22 5.63 -8.21
N VAL A 69 19.32 4.94 -7.91
CA VAL A 69 20.59 5.04 -8.66
C VAL A 69 20.54 4.22 -9.95
N HIS A 70 19.89 3.06 -9.93
CA HIS A 70 19.87 2.12 -11.05
C HIS A 70 18.72 2.40 -12.03
N ALA A 71 18.79 3.55 -12.72
CA ALA A 71 17.81 4.00 -13.71
C ALA A 71 17.70 3.10 -14.96
N ARG A 72 18.58 2.10 -15.11
CA ARG A 72 18.62 1.14 -16.23
C ARG A 72 17.43 0.15 -16.28
N TYR A 73 16.59 0.15 -15.25
CA TYR A 73 15.40 -0.72 -15.16
C TYR A 73 14.13 0.10 -14.93
N PRO A 74 13.67 0.94 -15.89
CA PRO A 74 12.55 1.84 -15.68
C PRO A 74 11.23 1.12 -15.36
N LEU A 75 10.97 -0.04 -15.97
CA LEU A 75 9.72 -0.79 -15.74
C LEU A 75 9.76 -1.47 -14.37
N LEU A 76 10.87 -2.11 -14.01
CA LEU A 76 11.04 -2.72 -12.69
C LEU A 76 11.14 -1.70 -11.57
N ALA A 77 11.88 -0.61 -11.74
CA ALA A 77 12.03 0.42 -10.71
C ALA A 77 10.68 1.03 -10.32
N ARG A 78 9.77 1.18 -11.29
CA ARG A 78 8.40 1.62 -11.02
C ARG A 78 7.63 0.63 -10.13
N GLN A 79 7.78 -0.68 -10.36
CA GLN A 79 7.15 -1.70 -9.53
C GLN A 79 7.83 -1.80 -8.16
N ALA A 80 9.16 -1.81 -8.12
CA ALA A 80 9.94 -1.88 -6.90
C ALA A 80 9.60 -0.74 -5.94
N LYS A 81 9.47 0.49 -6.42
CA LYS A 81 9.01 1.63 -5.59
C LYS A 81 7.61 1.39 -5.00
N ARG A 82 6.71 0.75 -5.74
CA ARG A 82 5.36 0.45 -5.24
C ARG A 82 5.41 -0.62 -4.14
N TYR A 83 6.14 -1.71 -4.36
CA TYR A 83 6.14 -2.85 -3.45
C TYR A 83 7.02 -2.64 -2.22
N LEU A 84 8.18 -1.99 -2.36
CA LEU A 84 9.10 -1.75 -1.25
C LEU A 84 8.60 -0.69 -0.25
N CYS A 85 7.65 0.15 -0.65
CA CYS A 85 7.01 1.12 0.25
C CYS A 85 5.87 0.52 1.08
N ILE A 86 5.47 -0.72 0.82
CA ILE A 86 4.43 -1.40 1.59
C ILE A 86 5.08 -1.93 2.88
N PRO A 87 4.57 -1.55 4.07
CA PRO A 87 5.09 -2.11 5.30
C PRO A 87 4.81 -3.62 5.36
N GLY A 88 5.81 -4.41 5.78
CA GLY A 88 5.67 -5.86 5.89
C GLY A 88 4.80 -6.33 7.06
N THR A 89 4.27 -5.41 7.88
CA THR A 89 3.46 -5.72 9.07
C THR A 89 2.34 -4.70 9.25
N SER A 90 1.31 -5.05 10.04
CA SER A 90 0.24 -4.14 10.48
C SER A 90 0.67 -3.14 11.57
N VAL A 91 1.86 -3.32 12.15
CA VAL A 91 2.38 -2.51 13.27
C VAL A 91 2.31 -0.99 13.02
N PRO A 92 2.62 -0.45 11.82
CA PRO A 92 2.47 0.98 11.55
C PRO A 92 1.02 1.44 11.67
N SER A 93 0.07 0.65 11.17
CA SER A 93 -1.36 0.92 11.26
C SER A 93 -1.83 0.85 12.72
N GLU A 94 -1.43 -0.16 13.47
CA GLU A 94 -1.74 -0.29 14.90
C GLU A 94 -1.22 0.90 15.71
N ARG A 95 -0.01 1.39 15.41
CA ARG A 95 0.54 2.61 16.03
C ARG A 95 -0.30 3.84 15.72
N VAL A 96 -0.83 3.96 14.50
CA VAL A 96 -1.75 5.04 14.11
C VAL A 96 -3.07 4.93 14.90
N PHE A 97 -3.64 3.74 15.02
CA PHE A 97 -4.86 3.50 15.80
C PHE A 97 -4.68 3.73 17.29
N SER A 98 -3.54 3.34 17.87
CA SER A 98 -3.21 3.64 19.27
C SER A 98 -3.14 5.15 19.51
N THR A 99 -2.46 5.91 18.64
CA THR A 99 -2.45 7.39 18.72
C THR A 99 -3.87 7.97 18.60
N ALA A 100 -4.70 7.42 17.71
CA ALA A 100 -6.09 7.85 17.58
C ALA A 100 -6.89 7.57 18.86
N GLY A 101 -6.68 6.41 19.47
CA GLY A 101 -7.25 6.04 20.78
C GLY A 101 -6.85 7.02 21.87
N ASP A 102 -5.57 7.43 21.90
CA ASP A 102 -5.08 8.43 22.86
C ASP A 102 -5.74 9.80 22.62
N ILE A 103 -5.85 10.26 21.37
CA ILE A 103 -6.54 11.53 21.03
C ILE A 103 -7.98 11.51 21.52
N VAL A 104 -8.70 10.42 21.28
CA VAL A 104 -10.12 10.27 21.65
C VAL A 104 -10.29 10.10 23.17
N THR A 105 -9.35 9.46 23.85
CA THR A 105 -9.45 9.17 25.30
C THR A 105 -8.98 10.35 26.15
N ALA A 106 -7.91 11.04 25.74
CA ALA A 106 -7.35 12.19 26.45
C ALA A 106 -8.28 13.41 26.40
N GLN A 107 -9.09 13.50 25.35
CA GLN A 107 -10.09 14.53 25.14
C GLN A 107 -11.46 13.91 25.48
N ARG A 108 -12.02 14.17 26.65
CA ARG A 108 -13.45 13.90 26.98
C ARG A 108 -14.41 14.75 26.13
N SER A 109 -14.10 14.91 24.86
CA SER A 109 -14.59 15.95 23.98
C SER A 109 -15.52 15.31 22.97
N CYS A 110 -16.61 16.00 22.65
CA CYS A 110 -17.54 15.69 21.57
C CYS A 110 -16.90 15.82 20.18
N LEU A 111 -15.71 15.25 19.97
CA LEU A 111 -15.02 15.25 18.69
C LEU A 111 -15.74 14.31 17.75
N THR A 112 -16.14 14.84 16.60
CA THR A 112 -16.67 14.01 15.54
C THR A 112 -15.54 13.18 14.91
N PRO A 113 -15.84 12.00 14.33
CA PRO A 113 -14.83 11.18 13.66
C PRO A 113 -14.02 11.93 12.59
N GLN A 114 -14.65 12.90 11.92
CA GLN A 114 -14.02 13.81 10.96
C GLN A 114 -12.84 14.57 11.57
N HIS A 115 -13.03 15.17 12.75
CA HIS A 115 -12.01 15.96 13.42
C HIS A 115 -10.88 15.09 13.97
N VAL A 116 -11.19 13.87 14.43
CA VAL A 116 -10.17 12.89 14.86
C VAL A 116 -9.25 12.54 13.68
N ASN A 117 -9.81 12.29 12.50
CA ASN A 117 -9.02 12.00 11.30
C ASN A 117 -8.11 13.18 10.91
N GLN A 118 -8.62 14.41 10.97
CA GLN A 118 -7.83 15.60 10.69
C GLN A 118 -6.70 15.79 11.69
N LEU A 119 -6.97 15.65 12.99
CA LEU A 119 -5.95 15.75 14.05
C LEU A 119 -4.88 14.68 13.89
N LEU A 120 -5.28 13.44 13.61
CA LEU A 120 -4.37 12.32 13.39
C LEU A 120 -3.48 12.56 12.16
N PHE A 121 -4.07 13.04 11.06
CA PHE A 121 -3.33 13.41 9.86
C PHE A 121 -2.30 14.51 10.16
N LEU A 122 -2.71 15.59 10.81
CA LEU A 122 -1.81 16.68 11.19
C LEU A 122 -0.68 16.15 12.07
N GLN A 123 -1.00 15.43 13.15
CA GLN A 123 -0.01 14.92 14.09
C GLN A 123 1.05 14.03 13.43
N LYS A 124 0.65 13.15 12.49
CA LYS A 124 1.60 12.29 11.78
C LYS A 124 2.44 13.04 10.75
N ASN A 125 1.96 14.17 10.21
CA ASN A 125 2.65 14.93 9.17
C ASN A 125 3.38 16.19 9.69
N LEU A 126 3.18 16.61 10.94
CA LEU A 126 3.81 17.81 11.54
C LEU A 126 5.34 17.81 11.48
N SER A 127 5.99 16.65 11.49
CA SER A 127 7.45 16.51 11.39
C SER A 127 7.96 16.40 9.96
N VAL A 128 7.08 16.15 8.98
CA VAL A 128 7.43 16.00 7.56
C VAL A 128 7.67 17.38 6.92
N SER A 129 6.92 18.41 7.33
CA SER A 129 7.06 19.78 6.82
C SER A 129 8.21 20.61 7.41
N LYS A 130 8.93 20.11 8.43
CA LYS A 130 10.03 20.86 9.08
C LYS A 130 11.42 20.57 8.49
N LYS A 131 11.50 20.01 7.28
CA LYS A 131 12.75 19.71 6.59
C LYS A 131 12.94 20.59 5.37
#